data_AF-A0A2E2B4C4-F1
#
_entry.id   AF-A0A2E2B4C4-F1
#
_cell.length_a   1.000
_cell.length_b   1.000
_cell.length_c   1.000
_cell.angle_alpha   90.00
_cell.angle_beta   90.00
_cell.angle_gamma   90.00
#
_symmetry.space_group_name_H-M   'P 1'
#
loop_
_entity.id
_entity.type
_entity.pdbx_description
1 polymer ?
#
loop_
_entity_poly.entity_id
_entity_poly.type
_entity_poly.pdbx_seq_one_letter_code
_entity_poly.pdbx_strand_id
1 'polypeptide(L)'
;MSTQDLDQLMDQASLLLVKMQYLQAEKLCEQAIKQARERELWAYLARITLPLQECRRQRRMIAAEGHVVLGTDHLGAEALTELLELDSGCVVFTGKDAAANALRLMQNIRKNPRHLLVLAASVTKSQWTVHSAVQPILTITYPAPPADWQHKTLEPGQWSDIAESPWPTPGDWFLDVLEKLGDQALKTIEPKDDTVKRVDALLASLHAVSDHEILHQQLAKAANAMVR
;
A
#
# COMPACT_ATOMS: atom_id res chain seq x y z
N MET A 1 4.59 -17.10 28.27
CA MET A 1 4.98 -17.48 26.89
C MET A 1 6.24 -16.73 26.53
N SER A 2 7.23 -17.39 25.93
CA SER A 2 8.50 -16.73 25.55
C SER A 2 8.27 -15.71 24.43
N THR A 3 8.88 -14.53 24.53
CA THR A 3 8.91 -13.51 23.47
C THR A 3 10.16 -13.63 22.59
N GLN A 4 11.03 -14.61 22.87
CA GLN A 4 12.33 -14.76 22.22
C GLN A 4 12.25 -14.82 20.69
N ASP A 5 11.24 -15.51 20.14
CA ASP A 5 11.04 -15.57 18.68
C ASP A 5 10.67 -14.21 18.07
N LEU A 6 9.89 -13.40 18.79
CA LEU A 6 9.52 -12.04 18.37
C LEU A 6 10.71 -11.09 18.45
N ASP A 7 11.49 -11.19 19.53
CA ASP A 7 12.72 -10.40 19.69
C ASP A 7 13.70 -10.69 18.55
N GLN A 8 13.90 -11.97 18.20
CA GLN A 8 14.74 -12.37 17.06
C GLN A 8 14.25 -11.82 15.72
N LEU A 9 12.93 -11.86 15.46
CA LEU A 9 12.35 -11.27 14.26
C LEU A 9 12.62 -9.77 14.18
N MET A 10 12.49 -9.06 15.30
CA MET A 10 12.65 -7.61 15.35
C MET A 10 14.11 -7.17 15.28
N ASP A 11 15.03 -7.91 15.88
CA ASP A 11 16.46 -7.70 15.72
C ASP A 11 16.87 -7.87 14.25
N GLN A 12 16.37 -8.93 13.60
CA GLN A 12 16.64 -9.17 12.18
C GLN A 12 16.01 -8.09 11.29
N ALA A 13 14.76 -7.69 11.53
CA ALA A 13 14.10 -6.62 10.78
C ALA A 13 14.86 -5.29 10.89
N SER A 14 15.37 -4.97 12.08
CA SER A 14 16.19 -3.78 12.33
C SER A 14 17.50 -3.82 11.55
N LEU A 15 18.19 -4.97 11.52
CA LEU A 15 19.41 -5.15 10.72
C LEU A 15 19.15 -4.99 9.23
N LEU A 16 18.02 -5.50 8.72
CA LEU A 16 17.62 -5.36 7.32
C LEU A 16 17.29 -3.90 6.96
N LEU A 17 16.62 -3.16 7.85
CA LEU A 17 16.35 -1.73 7.68
C LEU A 17 17.64 -0.92 7.54
N VAL A 18 18.64 -1.18 8.39
CA VAL A 18 19.97 -0.54 8.29
C VAL A 18 20.64 -0.83 6.95
N LYS A 19 20.43 -2.03 6.39
CA LYS A 19 20.93 -2.44 5.08
C LYS A 19 20.06 -1.99 3.91
N MET A 20 19.02 -1.20 4.14
CA MET A 20 18.04 -0.75 3.13
C MET A 20 17.32 -1.92 2.44
N GLN A 21 17.20 -3.08 3.10
CA GLN A 21 16.49 -4.25 2.61
C GLN A 21 15.01 -4.19 3.04
N TYR A 22 14.32 -3.15 2.56
CA TYR A 22 12.98 -2.75 3.04
C TYR A 22 11.91 -3.82 2.86
N LEU A 23 11.91 -4.53 1.72
CA LEU A 23 10.90 -5.56 1.43
C LEU A 23 11.06 -6.80 2.34
N GLN A 24 12.30 -7.19 2.63
CA GLN A 24 12.58 -8.27 3.56
C GLN A 24 12.26 -7.86 5.00
N ALA A 25 12.58 -6.62 5.38
CA ALA A 25 12.22 -6.07 6.69
C ALA A 25 10.69 -5.96 6.88
N GLU A 26 9.96 -5.51 5.86
CA GLU A 26 8.50 -5.45 5.83
C GLU A 26 7.91 -6.84 6.13
N LYS A 27 8.38 -7.88 5.43
CA LYS A 27 7.93 -9.26 5.63
C LYS A 27 8.12 -9.75 7.08
N LEU A 28 9.26 -9.44 7.70
CA LEU A 28 9.50 -9.80 9.11
C LEU A 28 8.58 -9.02 10.06
N CYS A 29 8.37 -7.72 9.78
CA CYS A 29 7.45 -6.90 10.57
C CYS A 29 6.00 -7.41 10.47
N GLU A 30 5.53 -7.80 9.27
CA GLU A 30 4.19 -8.37 9.10
C GLU A 30 4.03 -9.70 9.85
N GLN A 31 5.05 -10.56 9.81
CA GLN A 31 5.07 -11.79 10.60
C GLN A 31 5.03 -11.50 12.10
N ALA A 32 5.80 -10.52 12.57
CA ALA A 32 5.83 -10.11 13.97
C ALA A 32 4.51 -9.49 14.42
N ILE A 33 3.86 -8.65 13.61
CA ILE A 33 2.52 -8.10 13.89
C ILE A 33 1.52 -9.23 14.07
N LYS A 34 1.51 -10.22 13.16
CA LYS A 34 0.59 -11.36 13.26
C LYS A 34 0.77 -12.11 14.57
N GLN A 35 2.02 -12.47 14.92
CA GLN A 35 2.31 -13.16 16.17
C GLN A 35 1.98 -12.34 17.41
N ALA A 36 2.31 -11.04 17.40
CA ALA A 36 2.00 -10.14 18.51
C ALA A 36 0.49 -9.99 18.70
N ARG A 37 -0.28 -9.90 17.61
CA ARG A 37 -1.74 -9.82 17.64
C ARG A 37 -2.38 -11.10 18.17
N GLU A 38 -1.95 -12.27 17.69
CA GLU A 38 -2.46 -13.58 18.11
C GLU A 38 -2.21 -13.87 19.59
N ARG A 39 -1.09 -13.37 20.14
CA ARG A 39 -0.71 -13.54 21.55
C ARG A 39 -1.11 -12.36 22.44
N GLU A 40 -1.85 -11.38 21.89
CA GLU A 40 -2.27 -10.16 22.60
C GLU A 40 -1.11 -9.37 23.23
N LEU A 41 0.05 -9.38 22.57
CA LEU A 41 1.26 -8.67 23.00
C LEU A 41 1.22 -7.21 22.49
N TRP A 42 0.34 -6.41 23.08
CA TRP A 42 0.04 -5.05 22.60
C TRP A 42 1.24 -4.11 22.58
N ALA A 43 2.11 -4.19 23.59
CA ALA A 43 3.35 -3.42 23.64
C ALA A 43 4.29 -3.75 22.47
N TYR A 44 4.36 -5.02 22.06
CA TYR A 44 5.12 -5.43 20.87
C TYR A 44 4.45 -4.89 19.62
N LEU A 45 3.13 -5.07 19.48
CA LEU A 45 2.39 -4.60 18.31
C LEU A 45 2.63 -3.11 18.05
N ALA A 46 2.58 -2.28 19.11
CA ALA A 46 2.86 -0.85 19.01
C ALA A 46 4.31 -0.57 18.54
N ARG A 47 5.30 -1.26 19.10
CA ARG A 47 6.72 -1.10 18.73
C ARG A 47 7.03 -1.55 17.31
N ILE A 48 6.41 -2.65 16.85
CA ILE A 48 6.61 -3.21 15.50
C ILE A 48 6.02 -2.28 14.42
N THR A 49 4.98 -1.52 14.77
CA THR A 49 4.30 -0.64 13.81
C THR A 49 5.22 0.44 13.23
N LEU A 50 6.20 0.93 14.00
CA LEU A 50 7.16 1.96 13.55
C LEU A 50 8.11 1.48 12.43
N PRO A 51 8.88 0.37 12.60
CA PRO A 51 9.72 -0.14 11.51
C PRO A 51 8.89 -0.60 10.31
N LEU A 52 7.67 -1.12 10.51
CA LEU A 52 6.77 -1.43 9.40
C LEU A 52 6.41 -0.18 8.59
N GLN A 53 6.02 0.89 9.27
CA GLN A 53 5.69 2.17 8.64
C GLN A 53 6.87 2.67 7.80
N GLU A 54 8.09 2.61 8.32
CA GLU A 54 9.28 3.03 7.57
C GLU A 54 9.54 2.17 6.33
N CYS A 55 9.43 0.84 6.44
CA CYS A 55 9.56 -0.05 5.27
C CYS A 55 8.58 0.34 4.16
N ARG A 56 7.33 0.59 4.54
CA ARG A 56 6.26 0.91 3.59
C ARG A 56 6.37 2.33 3.03
N ARG A 57 6.88 3.29 3.82
CA ARG A 57 7.23 4.64 3.34
C ARG A 57 8.30 4.56 2.26
N GLN A 58 9.35 3.76 2.48
CA GLN A 58 10.43 3.58 1.50
C GLN A 58 9.92 2.87 0.24
N ARG A 59 9.09 1.83 0.40
CA ARG A 59 8.42 1.19 -0.73
C ARG A 59 7.56 2.17 -1.53
N ARG A 60 6.81 3.05 -0.87
CA ARG A 60 6.00 4.10 -1.49
C ARG A 60 6.85 5.05 -2.33
N MET A 61 7.96 5.54 -1.78
CA MET A 61 8.87 6.44 -2.49
C MET A 61 9.50 5.77 -3.72
N ILE A 62 10.08 4.57 -3.54
CA ILE A 62 10.72 3.83 -4.64
C ILE A 62 9.71 3.47 -5.74
N ALA A 63 8.48 3.09 -5.36
CA ALA A 63 7.42 2.78 -6.31
C ALA A 63 7.01 4.01 -7.14
N ALA A 64 6.86 5.17 -6.51
CA ALA A 64 6.46 6.41 -7.18
C ALA A 64 7.52 6.93 -8.17
N GLU A 65 8.79 6.60 -7.93
CA GLU A 65 9.90 6.89 -8.84
C GLU A 65 10.10 5.82 -9.93
N GLY A 66 9.36 4.70 -9.84
CA GLY A 66 9.43 3.57 -10.76
C GLY A 66 8.57 3.74 -12.02
N HIS A 67 8.18 2.60 -12.63
CA HIS A 67 7.27 2.63 -13.78
C HIS A 67 5.87 3.04 -13.35
N VAL A 68 5.21 3.94 -14.08
CA VAL A 68 3.84 4.34 -13.76
C VAL A 68 2.89 3.97 -14.88
N VAL A 69 1.83 3.23 -14.55
CA VAL A 69 0.80 2.78 -15.49
C VAL A 69 -0.56 3.22 -14.95
N LEU A 70 -1.09 4.31 -15.49
CA LEU A 70 -2.40 4.84 -15.11
C LEU A 70 -3.43 4.40 -16.14
N GLY A 71 -4.04 3.23 -15.91
CA GLY A 71 -5.02 2.63 -16.81
C GLY A 71 -4.42 1.55 -17.71
N THR A 72 -5.08 0.40 -17.77
CA THR A 72 -4.60 -0.83 -18.44
C THR A 72 -5.57 -1.41 -19.45
N ASP A 73 -6.74 -0.81 -19.62
CA ASP A 73 -7.79 -1.21 -20.58
C ASP A 73 -7.33 -1.26 -22.04
N HIS A 74 -6.31 -0.47 -22.40
CA HIS A 74 -5.67 -0.48 -23.72
C HIS A 74 -4.63 -1.60 -23.90
N LEU A 75 -4.18 -2.24 -22.82
CA LEU A 75 -3.11 -3.25 -22.88
C LEU A 75 -3.63 -4.60 -23.36
N GLY A 76 -2.86 -5.23 -24.24
CA GLY A 76 -3.05 -6.64 -24.59
C GLY A 76 -2.56 -7.59 -23.49
N ALA A 77 -2.86 -8.89 -23.64
CA ALA A 77 -2.48 -9.91 -22.66
C ALA A 77 -0.96 -10.02 -22.42
N GLU A 78 -0.15 -9.78 -23.45
CA GLU A 78 1.31 -9.77 -23.36
C GLU A 78 1.82 -8.64 -22.48
N ALA A 79 1.41 -7.39 -22.75
CA ALA A 79 1.78 -6.24 -21.94
C ALA A 79 1.27 -6.35 -20.48
N LEU A 80 0.08 -6.92 -20.24
CA LEU A 80 -0.38 -7.25 -18.88
C LEU A 80 0.52 -8.26 -18.17
N THR A 81 1.18 -9.15 -18.92
CA THR A 81 2.15 -10.11 -18.39
C THR A 81 3.47 -9.41 -18.06
N GLU A 82 3.91 -8.45 -18.88
CA GLU A 82 5.11 -7.63 -18.59
C GLU A 82 4.97 -6.84 -17.28
N LEU A 83 3.76 -6.37 -16.95
CA LEU A 83 3.50 -5.73 -15.64
C LEU A 83 3.80 -6.68 -14.46
N LEU A 84 3.69 -8.00 -14.66
CA LEU A 84 4.04 -8.99 -13.64
C LEU A 84 5.55 -9.11 -13.42
N GLU A 85 6.39 -8.51 -14.25
CA GLU A 85 7.86 -8.58 -14.18
C GLU A 85 8.51 -7.26 -13.72
N LEU A 86 7.76 -6.17 -13.57
CA LEU A 86 8.27 -4.88 -13.09
C LEU A 86 8.88 -4.98 -11.68
N ASP A 87 10.08 -4.46 -11.47
CA ASP A 87 10.72 -4.44 -10.13
C ASP A 87 10.17 -3.33 -9.22
N SER A 88 9.76 -2.22 -9.81
CA SER A 88 9.24 -1.05 -9.10
C SER A 88 8.25 -0.25 -9.95
N GLY A 89 7.28 0.38 -9.29
CA GLY A 89 6.27 1.17 -9.98
C GLY A 89 4.89 1.26 -9.31
N CYS A 90 4.01 2.00 -9.97
CA CYS A 90 2.62 2.22 -9.58
C CYS A 90 1.70 1.81 -10.73
N VAL A 91 0.74 0.92 -10.48
CA VAL A 91 -0.18 0.40 -11.50
C VAL A 91 -1.62 0.60 -11.09
N VAL A 92 -2.42 1.24 -11.93
CA VAL A 92 -3.88 1.32 -11.81
C VAL A 92 -4.51 0.49 -12.91
N PHE A 93 -5.10 -0.65 -12.55
CA PHE A 93 -5.86 -1.45 -13.51
C PHE A 93 -7.20 -0.82 -13.81
N THR A 94 -7.58 -0.79 -15.08
CA THR A 94 -8.88 -0.28 -15.56
C THR A 94 -9.54 -1.27 -16.52
N GLY A 95 -10.83 -1.09 -16.76
CA GLY A 95 -11.63 -1.96 -17.62
C GLY A 95 -12.37 -3.07 -16.86
N LYS A 96 -12.98 -3.99 -17.61
CA LYS A 96 -13.91 -5.01 -17.07
C LYS A 96 -13.27 -5.92 -16.03
N ASP A 97 -12.01 -6.30 -16.24
CA ASP A 97 -11.28 -7.26 -15.39
C ASP A 97 -10.29 -6.58 -14.43
N ALA A 98 -10.43 -5.26 -14.21
CA ALA A 98 -9.50 -4.45 -13.43
C ALA A 98 -9.21 -5.02 -12.04
N ALA A 99 -10.26 -5.32 -11.27
CA ALA A 99 -10.12 -5.86 -9.92
C ALA A 99 -9.44 -7.24 -9.90
N ALA A 100 -9.75 -8.11 -10.85
CA ALA A 100 -9.16 -9.45 -10.94
C ALA A 100 -7.67 -9.37 -11.30
N ASN A 101 -7.30 -8.50 -12.25
CA ASN A 101 -5.90 -8.31 -12.65
C ASN A 101 -5.08 -7.65 -11.54
N ALA A 102 -5.63 -6.63 -10.86
CA ALA A 102 -5.00 -6.00 -9.70
C ALA A 102 -4.73 -7.00 -8.57
N LEU A 103 -5.71 -7.84 -8.26
CA LEU A 103 -5.55 -8.89 -7.25
C LEU A 103 -4.50 -9.92 -7.68
N ARG A 104 -4.46 -10.32 -8.95
CA ARG A 104 -3.45 -11.24 -9.49
C ARG A 104 -2.03 -10.68 -9.35
N LEU A 105 -1.81 -9.41 -9.71
CA LEU A 105 -0.50 -8.77 -9.53
C LEU A 105 -0.14 -8.68 -8.04
N MET A 106 -1.08 -8.28 -7.17
CA MET A 106 -0.84 -8.26 -5.72
C MET A 106 -0.48 -9.64 -5.15
N GLN A 107 -1.12 -10.71 -5.61
CA GLN A 107 -0.76 -12.08 -5.22
C GLN A 107 0.64 -12.47 -5.70
N ASN A 108 1.06 -12.01 -6.88
CA ASN A 108 2.42 -12.21 -7.35
C ASN A 108 3.43 -11.43 -6.48
N ILE A 109 3.17 -10.15 -6.20
CA ILE A 109 4.03 -9.31 -5.34
C ILE A 109 4.19 -9.93 -3.94
N ARG A 110 3.14 -10.56 -3.38
CA ARG A 110 3.25 -11.26 -2.08
C ARG A 110 4.19 -12.46 -2.12
N LYS A 111 4.25 -13.18 -3.26
CA LYS A 111 5.15 -14.32 -3.44
C LYS A 111 6.59 -13.85 -3.69
N ASN A 112 6.74 -12.82 -4.52
CA ASN A 112 8.00 -12.22 -4.93
C ASN A 112 7.94 -10.72 -4.59
N PRO A 113 8.36 -10.33 -3.36
CA PRO A 113 8.28 -8.94 -2.91
C PRO A 113 9.02 -8.00 -3.84
N ARG A 114 8.34 -6.91 -4.23
CA ARG A 114 8.82 -5.88 -5.17
C ARG A 114 8.32 -4.51 -4.73
N HIS A 115 8.96 -3.44 -5.21
CA HIS A 115 8.58 -2.07 -4.91
C HIS A 115 7.41 -1.60 -5.79
N LEU A 116 6.34 -2.40 -5.82
CA LEU A 116 5.15 -2.15 -6.62
C LEU A 116 3.96 -1.77 -5.73
N LEU A 117 3.18 -0.80 -6.19
CA LEU A 117 1.89 -0.43 -5.64
C LEU A 117 0.80 -0.63 -6.69
N VAL A 118 -0.35 -1.16 -6.27
CA VAL A 118 -1.40 -1.60 -7.19
C VAL A 118 -2.77 -1.14 -6.73
N LEU A 119 -3.49 -0.51 -7.65
CA LEU A 119 -4.88 -0.10 -7.51
C LEU A 119 -5.72 -0.63 -8.66
N ALA A 120 -7.03 -0.56 -8.51
CA ALA A 120 -7.98 -0.76 -9.60
C ALA A 120 -8.98 0.39 -9.63
N ALA A 121 -9.51 0.70 -10.80
CA ALA A 121 -10.46 1.79 -10.97
C ALA A 121 -11.49 1.52 -12.06
N SER A 122 -12.70 2.06 -11.86
CA SER A 122 -13.62 2.37 -12.96
C SER A 122 -13.44 3.83 -13.37
N VAL A 123 -13.42 4.10 -14.67
CA VAL A 123 -12.94 5.39 -15.20
C VAL A 123 -13.99 6.09 -16.04
N THR A 124 -14.07 7.41 -15.87
CA THR A 124 -14.70 8.35 -16.79
C THR A 124 -13.64 9.35 -17.26
N LYS A 125 -14.00 10.24 -18.20
CA LYS A 125 -13.06 11.23 -18.74
C LYS A 125 -12.46 12.16 -17.68
N SER A 126 -13.22 12.52 -16.65
CA SER A 126 -12.83 13.53 -15.65
C SER A 126 -12.69 12.98 -14.24
N GLN A 127 -13.24 11.79 -13.95
CA GLN A 127 -13.23 11.21 -12.62
C GLN A 127 -13.03 9.70 -12.66
N TRP A 128 -12.20 9.20 -11.75
CA TRP A 128 -11.91 7.79 -11.56
C TRP A 128 -12.44 7.36 -10.20
N THR A 129 -13.15 6.25 -10.17
CA THR A 129 -13.58 5.59 -8.95
C THR A 129 -12.54 4.52 -8.64
N VAL A 130 -11.62 4.84 -7.73
CA VAL A 130 -10.43 4.04 -7.43
C VAL A 130 -10.62 3.25 -6.15
N HIS A 131 -10.10 2.03 -6.10
CA HIS A 131 -10.16 1.16 -4.95
C HIS A 131 -8.88 0.34 -4.77
N SER A 132 -8.66 -0.14 -3.53
CA SER A 132 -7.58 -1.09 -3.24
C SER A 132 -7.76 -2.38 -4.03
N ALA A 133 -6.64 -2.95 -4.50
CA ALA A 133 -6.60 -4.25 -5.17
C ALA A 133 -7.04 -5.41 -4.25
N VAL A 134 -6.83 -5.28 -2.93
CA VAL A 134 -7.05 -6.35 -1.95
C VAL A 134 -8.44 -6.24 -1.31
N GLN A 135 -8.97 -5.03 -1.17
CA GLN A 135 -10.26 -4.78 -0.53
C GLN A 135 -11.09 -3.79 -1.36
N PRO A 136 -11.83 -4.28 -2.39
CA PRO A 136 -12.55 -3.43 -3.33
C PRO A 136 -13.65 -2.55 -2.71
N ILE A 137 -14.12 -2.88 -1.51
CA ILE A 137 -15.14 -2.07 -0.81
C ILE A 137 -14.60 -0.69 -0.39
N LEU A 138 -13.28 -0.55 -0.27
CA LEU A 138 -12.64 0.71 0.05
C LEU A 138 -12.40 1.49 -1.24
N THR A 139 -13.31 2.41 -1.53
CA THR A 139 -13.38 3.15 -2.78
C THR A 139 -13.41 4.66 -2.52
N ILE A 140 -12.79 5.43 -3.42
CA ILE A 140 -12.94 6.87 -3.52
C ILE A 140 -13.29 7.27 -4.95
N THR A 141 -13.94 8.40 -5.13
CA THR A 141 -14.02 9.08 -6.42
C THR A 141 -13.00 10.21 -6.43
N TYR A 142 -12.13 10.23 -7.43
CA TYR A 142 -11.01 11.15 -7.55
C TYR A 142 -10.92 11.77 -8.94
N PRO A 143 -10.37 12.99 -9.12
CA PRO A 143 -10.11 13.52 -10.46
C PRO A 143 -9.21 12.56 -11.26
N ALA A 144 -9.55 12.36 -12.53
CA ALA A 144 -8.70 11.60 -13.45
C ALA A 144 -7.30 12.25 -13.53
N PRO A 145 -6.23 11.46 -13.69
CA PRO A 145 -4.92 12.03 -13.93
C PRO A 145 -4.93 12.79 -15.27
N PRO A 146 -3.98 13.70 -15.53
CA PRO A 146 -3.84 14.31 -16.85
C PRO A 146 -3.89 13.29 -18.00
N ALA A 147 -4.60 13.63 -19.08
CA ALA A 147 -4.85 12.73 -20.20
C ALA A 147 -3.56 12.17 -20.84
N ASP A 148 -2.47 12.94 -20.82
CA ASP A 148 -1.18 12.53 -21.36
C ASP A 148 -0.51 11.42 -20.55
N TRP A 149 -0.89 11.21 -19.30
CA TRP A 149 -0.40 10.11 -18.45
C TRP A 149 -1.33 8.90 -18.46
N GLN A 150 -2.57 9.05 -18.94
CA GLN A 150 -3.54 7.96 -18.99
C GLN A 150 -3.20 6.97 -20.10
N HIS A 151 -3.49 5.70 -19.86
CA HIS A 151 -3.43 4.62 -20.86
C HIS A 151 -2.05 4.49 -21.52
N LYS A 152 -1.00 4.59 -20.71
CA LYS A 152 0.40 4.43 -21.12
C LYS A 152 1.20 3.76 -20.01
N THR A 153 2.24 3.06 -20.40
CA THR A 153 3.35 2.69 -19.51
C THR A 153 4.38 3.80 -19.56
N LEU A 154 4.59 4.49 -18.45
CA LEU A 154 5.52 5.60 -18.32
C LEU A 154 6.80 5.11 -17.62
N GLU A 155 7.92 5.13 -18.34
CA GLU A 155 9.23 4.77 -17.79
C GLU A 155 9.74 5.82 -16.78
N PRO A 156 10.55 5.42 -15.78
CA PRO A 156 11.17 6.34 -14.83
C PRO A 156 11.88 7.50 -15.54
N GLY A 157 11.56 8.73 -15.15
CA GLY A 157 12.19 9.95 -15.69
C GLY A 157 11.78 10.33 -17.12
N GLN A 158 10.88 9.59 -17.77
CA GLN A 158 10.33 9.90 -19.09
C GLN A 158 8.88 10.39 -19.01
N TRP A 159 8.60 11.30 -18.08
CA TRP A 159 7.26 11.82 -17.85
C TRP A 159 7.10 13.19 -18.49
N SER A 160 5.99 13.40 -19.19
CA SER A 160 5.63 14.72 -19.69
C SER A 160 5.41 15.68 -18.53
N ASP A 161 6.08 16.82 -18.57
CA ASP A 161 5.77 17.97 -17.71
C ASP A 161 4.44 18.59 -18.17
N ILE A 162 3.49 18.69 -17.26
CA ILE A 162 2.14 19.21 -17.53
C ILE A 162 1.95 20.43 -16.64
N ALA A 163 2.19 21.62 -17.21
CA ALA A 163 2.23 22.88 -16.47
C ALA A 163 0.97 23.20 -15.64
N GLU A 164 -0.19 22.67 -16.03
CA GLU A 164 -1.47 22.88 -15.32
C GLU A 164 -1.86 21.70 -14.40
N SER A 165 -1.02 20.67 -14.29
CA SER A 165 -1.28 19.54 -13.40
C SER A 165 -1.08 19.97 -11.94
N PRO A 166 -2.02 19.65 -11.03
CA PRO A 166 -1.79 19.87 -9.60
C PRO A 166 -0.79 18.86 -9.00
N TRP A 167 -0.41 17.82 -9.76
CA TRP A 167 0.62 16.86 -9.41
C TRP A 167 1.88 17.08 -10.24
N PRO A 168 3.08 17.12 -9.63
CA PRO A 168 4.33 17.24 -10.37
C PRO A 168 4.62 16.04 -11.27
N THR A 169 4.28 14.83 -10.83
CA THR A 169 4.55 13.59 -11.56
C THR A 169 3.33 12.65 -11.58
N PRO A 170 3.30 11.66 -12.49
CA PRO A 170 2.32 10.58 -12.46
C PRO A 170 2.34 9.79 -11.15
N GLY A 171 3.53 9.60 -10.57
CA GLY A 171 3.72 8.97 -9.26
C GLY A 171 3.03 9.76 -8.15
N ASP A 172 3.15 11.09 -8.15
CA ASP A 172 2.51 11.95 -7.15
C ASP A 172 0.97 11.88 -7.20
N TRP A 173 0.38 11.82 -8.39
CA TRP A 173 -1.07 11.58 -8.52
C TRP A 173 -1.48 10.26 -7.86
N PHE A 174 -0.70 9.20 -8.10
CA PHE A 174 -0.97 7.89 -7.52
C PHE A 174 -0.83 7.90 -5.99
N LEU A 175 0.22 8.56 -5.48
CA LEU A 175 0.45 8.68 -4.04
C LEU A 175 -0.64 9.47 -3.34
N ASP A 176 -1.16 10.51 -3.97
CA ASP A 176 -2.25 11.32 -3.44
C ASP A 176 -3.57 10.52 -3.42
N VAL A 177 -3.86 9.74 -4.46
CA VAL A 177 -4.98 8.77 -4.47
C VAL A 177 -4.88 7.76 -3.33
N LEU A 178 -3.69 7.20 -3.08
CA LEU A 178 -3.47 6.29 -1.95
C LEU A 178 -3.71 6.96 -0.61
N GLU A 179 -3.27 8.21 -0.45
CA GLU A 179 -3.55 9.00 0.75
C GLU A 179 -5.07 9.13 0.98
N LYS A 180 -5.82 9.49 -0.07
CA LYS A 180 -7.29 9.61 0.02
C LYS A 180 -7.98 8.28 0.30
N LEU A 181 -7.46 7.16 -0.19
CA LEU A 181 -7.98 5.83 0.13
C LEU A 181 -7.77 5.51 1.62
N GLY A 182 -6.61 5.84 2.19
CA GLY A 182 -6.35 5.61 3.62
C GLY A 182 -7.15 6.56 4.53
N ASP A 183 -7.33 7.82 4.13
CA ASP A 183 -8.27 8.76 4.76
C ASP A 183 -9.69 8.18 4.78
N GLN A 184 -10.13 7.60 3.66
CA GLN A 184 -11.43 6.96 3.56
C GLN A 184 -11.53 5.74 4.46
N ALA A 185 -10.46 4.93 4.57
CA ALA A 185 -10.42 3.78 5.45
C ALA A 185 -10.58 4.20 6.92
N LEU A 186 -9.85 5.24 7.35
CA LEU A 186 -9.93 5.77 8.71
C LEU A 186 -11.35 6.21 9.10
N LYS A 187 -12.11 6.80 8.17
CA LYS A 187 -13.51 7.21 8.41
C LYS A 187 -14.43 6.02 8.70
N THR A 188 -14.06 4.80 8.29
CA THR A 188 -14.85 3.59 8.56
C THR A 188 -14.56 2.96 9.92
N ILE A 189 -13.54 3.45 10.64
CA ILE A 189 -13.11 2.90 11.93
C ILE A 189 -13.67 3.74 13.07
N GLU A 190 -14.64 3.19 13.81
CA GLU A 190 -15.31 3.90 14.89
C GLU A 190 -14.35 4.16 16.08
N PRO A 191 -14.28 5.41 16.59
CA PRO A 191 -13.48 5.76 17.78
C PRO A 191 -13.91 5.06 19.07
N LYS A 192 -15.18 4.65 19.15
CA LYS A 192 -15.80 4.09 20.37
C LYS A 192 -15.83 2.56 20.38
N ASP A 193 -15.28 1.92 19.36
CA ASP A 193 -15.21 0.46 19.33
C ASP A 193 -14.43 -0.08 20.53
N ASP A 194 -14.77 -1.31 20.93
CA ASP A 194 -13.94 -2.10 21.83
C ASP A 194 -12.48 -2.10 21.32
N THR A 195 -11.53 -1.91 22.23
CA THR A 195 -10.13 -1.60 21.88
C THR A 195 -9.50 -2.68 21.00
N VAL A 196 -9.87 -3.95 21.19
CA VAL A 196 -9.43 -5.07 20.35
C VAL A 196 -10.01 -4.95 18.94
N LYS A 197 -11.32 -4.70 18.82
CA LYS A 197 -11.99 -4.51 17.52
C LYS A 197 -11.38 -3.35 16.73
N ARG A 198 -11.04 -2.26 17.41
CA ARG A 198 -10.37 -1.11 16.80
C ARG A 198 -9.00 -1.49 16.24
N VAL A 199 -8.19 -2.26 16.99
CA VAL A 199 -6.90 -2.79 16.50
C VAL A 199 -7.11 -3.66 15.26
N ASP A 200 -8.11 -4.55 15.29
CA ASP A 200 -8.41 -5.44 14.16
C ASP A 200 -8.86 -4.66 12.90
N ALA A 201 -9.70 -3.65 13.06
CA ALA A 201 -10.14 -2.77 11.97
C ALA A 201 -8.97 -1.98 11.36
N LEU A 202 -8.03 -1.51 12.20
CA LEU A 202 -6.82 -0.82 11.75
C LEU A 202 -5.87 -1.76 11.00
N LEU A 203 -5.68 -3.00 11.48
CA LEU A 203 -4.90 -4.03 10.80
C LEU A 203 -5.51 -4.40 9.44
N ALA A 204 -6.84 -4.57 9.38
CA ALA A 204 -7.54 -4.83 8.12
C ALA A 204 -7.38 -3.66 7.13
N SER A 205 -7.47 -2.42 7.61
CA SER A 205 -7.28 -1.22 6.79
C SER A 205 -5.83 -1.11 6.28
N LEU A 206 -4.83 -1.41 7.11
CA LEU A 206 -3.42 -1.48 6.71
C LEU A 206 -3.09 -2.67 5.80
N HIS A 207 -3.98 -3.66 5.69
CA HIS A 207 -3.85 -4.70 4.67
C HIS A 207 -4.37 -4.22 3.31
N ALA A 208 -5.34 -3.31 3.30
CA ALA A 208 -5.93 -2.74 2.10
C ALA A 208 -5.13 -1.55 1.54
N VAL A 209 -4.66 -0.64 2.41
CA VAL A 209 -3.88 0.55 2.04
C VAL A 209 -2.62 0.58 2.89
N SER A 210 -1.63 -0.18 2.42
CA SER A 210 -0.50 -0.58 3.26
C SER A 210 0.34 0.58 3.76
N ASP A 211 0.51 1.61 2.95
CA ASP A 211 1.48 2.69 3.13
C ASP A 211 0.89 3.97 3.75
N HIS A 212 -0.38 3.95 4.16
CA HIS A 212 -0.99 5.11 4.79
C HIS A 212 -0.43 5.37 6.19
N GLU A 213 0.27 6.49 6.35
CA GLU A 213 1.01 6.81 7.57
C GLU A 213 0.09 6.90 8.80
N ILE A 214 -1.02 7.63 8.71
CA ILE A 214 -1.91 7.85 9.86
C ILE A 214 -2.53 6.53 10.34
N LEU A 215 -2.74 5.55 9.44
CA LEU A 215 -3.25 4.24 9.86
C LEU A 215 -2.25 3.50 10.78
N HIS A 216 -0.95 3.60 10.49
CA HIS A 216 0.09 3.06 11.37
C HIS A 216 0.13 3.80 12.71
N GLN A 217 0.10 5.13 12.69
CA GLN A 217 0.09 5.93 13.92
C GLN A 217 -1.11 5.60 14.80
N GLN A 218 -2.31 5.44 14.21
CA GLN A 218 -3.52 5.04 14.94
C GLN A 218 -3.42 3.62 15.46
N LEU A 219 -2.84 2.68 14.71
CA LEU A 219 -2.60 1.30 15.19
C LEU A 219 -1.66 1.29 16.40
N ALA A 220 -0.52 1.99 16.32
CA ALA A 220 0.42 2.07 17.42
C ALA A 220 -0.22 2.70 18.66
N LYS A 221 -1.02 3.76 18.48
CA LYS A 221 -1.77 4.41 19.57
C LYS A 221 -2.79 3.47 20.20
N ALA A 222 -3.59 2.78 19.38
CA ALA A 222 -4.60 1.83 19.86
C ALA A 222 -3.96 0.67 20.64
N ALA A 223 -2.86 0.12 20.14
CA ALA A 223 -2.12 -0.95 20.82
C ALA A 223 -1.49 -0.47 22.14
N ASN A 224 -0.89 0.73 22.17
CA ASN A 224 -0.34 1.30 23.40
C ASN A 224 -1.40 1.52 24.48
N ALA A 225 -2.62 1.92 24.10
CA ALA A 225 -3.73 2.08 25.04
C ALA A 225 -4.17 0.77 25.72
N MET A 226 -3.75 -0.38 25.19
CA MET A 226 -4.04 -1.71 25.74
C MET A 226 -2.93 -2.25 26.64
N VAL A 227 -1.78 -1.56 26.73
CA VAL A 227 -0.69 -1.94 27.63
C VAL A 227 -1.12 -1.61 29.06
N ARG A 228 -1.21 -2.65 29.89
CA ARG A 228 -1.53 -2.54 31.32
C ARG A 228 -0.26 -2.47 32.16
#